data_AF-A0A7C1BKV8-F1
#
_entry.id   AF-A0A7C1BKV8-F1
#
_cell.length_a   1.000
_cell.length_b   1.000
_cell.length_c   1.000
_cell.angle_alpha   90.00
_cell.angle_beta   90.00
_cell.angle_gamma   90.00
#
_symmetry.space_group_name_H-M   'P 1'
#
loop_
_entity.id
_entity.type
_entity.pdbx_description
1 polymer ?
#
loop_
_entity_poly.entity_id
_entity_poly.type
_entity_poly.pdbx_seq_one_letter_code
_entity_poly.pdbx_strand_id
1 'polypeptide(L)' 'MDYVRLGRTDIKVSTVGIGTWQFGTEGWGYGKDFTREDAIKAVREAFSYGINLIDRARDGPDSRC' A
#
# COMPACT_ATOMS: atom_id res chain seq x y z
N MET A 1 -6.97 12.38 -10.69
CA MET A 1 -6.06 12.12 -9.57
C MET A 1 -5.25 13.37 -9.32
N ASP A 2 -5.26 13.87 -8.07
CA ASP A 2 -4.53 15.07 -7.66
C ASP A 2 -3.20 14.69 -7.00
N TYR A 3 -2.18 15.52 -7.20
CA TYR A 3 -0.83 15.29 -6.70
C TYR A 3 -0.31 16.48 -5.91
N VAL A 4 0.46 16.19 -4.86
CA VAL A 4 1.12 17.16 -3.99
C VAL A 4 2.61 16.89 -3.91
N ARG A 5 3.37 17.93 -3.55
CA ARG A 5 4.81 17.80 -3.29
C ARG A 5 5.03 17.17 -1.92
N LEU A 6 5.85 16.13 -1.84
CA LEU A 6 6.17 15.47 -0.58
C LEU A 6 7.13 16.35 0.24
N GLY A 7 6.57 17.14 1.16
CA GLY A 7 7.32 18.02 2.05
C GLY A 7 8.22 19.00 1.30
N ARG A 8 9.52 18.96 1.59
CA ARG A 8 10.56 19.81 0.99
C ARG A 8 11.34 19.12 -0.14
N THR A 9 10.86 17.98 -0.62
CA THR A 9 11.46 17.25 -1.75
C THR A 9 10.86 17.69 -3.08
N ASP A 10 11.45 17.33 -4.20
CA ASP A 10 10.85 17.53 -5.53
C ASP A 10 9.95 16.35 -5.97
N ILE A 11 9.66 15.41 -5.06
CA ILE A 11 8.83 14.24 -5.34
C ILE A 11 7.36 14.65 -5.34
N LYS A 12 6.63 14.27 -6.39
CA LYS A 12 5.17 14.40 -6.46
C LYS A 12 4.50 13.07 -6.10
N VAL A 13 3.62 13.12 -5.11
CA VAL A 13 2.84 11.97 -4.65
C VAL A 13 1.35 12.22 -4.85
N SER A 14 0.57 11.17 -5.09
CA SER A 14 -0.88 11.24 -5.10
C SER A 14 -1.37 11.71 -3.72
N THR A 15 -2.40 12.56 -3.71
CA THR A 15 -3.02 13.07 -2.47
C THR A 15 -3.61 11.96 -1.60
N VAL A 16 -3.98 10.84 -2.23
CA VAL A 16 -4.39 9.58 -1.58
C VAL A 16 -3.30 8.53 -1.80
N GLY A 17 -2.92 7.81 -0.74
CA GLY A 17 -2.00 6.67 -0.80
C GLY A 17 -2.70 5.36 -0.41
N ILE A 18 -2.04 4.23 -0.70
CA ILE A 18 -2.50 2.90 -0.26
C ILE A 18 -1.67 2.43 0.95
N GLY A 19 -2.36 2.13 2.06
CA GLY A 19 -1.75 1.53 3.25
C GLY A 19 -1.74 0.01 3.17
N THR A 20 -0.68 -0.61 3.67
CA THR A 20 -0.42 -2.06 3.52
C THR A 20 -0.40 -2.82 4.86
N TRP A 21 -1.13 -2.33 5.86
CA TRP A 21 -1.16 -2.91 7.20
C TRP A 21 -1.67 -4.37 7.25
N GLN A 22 -2.67 -4.69 6.42
CA GLN A 22 -3.23 -6.04 6.35
C GLN A 22 -2.31 -7.04 5.62
N PHE A 23 -1.27 -6.56 4.92
CA PHE A 23 -0.45 -7.39 4.05
C PHE A 23 0.54 -8.19 4.90
N GLY A 24 0.48 -9.52 4.77
CA GLY A 24 1.28 -10.47 5.55
C GLY A 24 0.75 -10.75 6.95
N THR A 25 -0.38 -10.16 7.37
CA THR A 25 -0.87 -10.26 8.76
C THR A 25 -2.01 -11.25 8.98
N GLU A 26 -1.70 -12.40 9.56
CA GLU A 26 -2.72 -13.38 9.96
C GLU A 26 -3.77 -12.78 10.91
N GLY A 27 -3.34 -11.92 11.85
CA GLY A 27 -4.22 -11.21 12.78
C GLY A 27 -5.23 -10.25 12.12
N TRP A 28 -5.04 -9.95 10.83
CA TRP A 28 -5.95 -9.15 10.01
C TRP A 28 -6.50 -9.96 8.83
N GLY A 29 -6.54 -11.29 8.96
CA GLY A 29 -7.15 -12.19 7.98
C GLY A 29 -6.24 -12.56 6.80
N TYR A 30 -4.97 -12.17 6.80
CA TYR A 30 -4.04 -12.54 5.73
C TYR A 30 -3.87 -14.07 5.67
N GLY A 31 -3.99 -14.65 4.48
CA GLY A 31 -3.95 -16.10 4.26
C GLY A 31 -5.26 -16.83 4.58
N LYS A 32 -6.31 -16.11 4.99
CA LYS A 32 -7.68 -16.63 5.16
C LYS A 32 -8.63 -15.84 4.25
N ASP A 33 -9.28 -14.82 4.79
CA ASP A 33 -10.27 -13.99 4.09
C ASP A 33 -9.62 -12.92 3.21
N PHE A 34 -8.35 -12.61 3.46
CA PHE A 34 -7.56 -11.69 2.66
C PHE A 34 -6.32 -12.42 2.13
N THR A 35 -6.25 -12.62 0.81
CA THR A 35 -5.21 -13.43 0.19
C THR A 35 -4.08 -12.58 -0.38
N ARG A 36 -2.99 -13.24 -0.79
CA ARG A 36 -1.90 -12.57 -1.53
C ARG A 36 -2.40 -12.00 -2.86
N GLU A 37 -3.30 -12.71 -3.51
CA GLU A 37 -3.93 -12.33 -4.77
C GLU A 37 -4.79 -11.08 -4.59
N ASP A 38 -5.54 -10.99 -3.48
CA ASP A 38 -6.30 -9.78 -3.12
C ASP A 38 -5.38 -8.58 -2.89
N ALA A 39 -4.27 -8.76 -2.18
CA ALA A 39 -3.27 -7.72 -1.97
C ALA A 39 -2.67 -7.22 -3.30
N ILE A 40 -2.30 -8.15 -4.20
CA ILE A 40 -1.79 -7.79 -5.53
C ILE A 40 -2.83 -7.05 -6.34
N LYS A 41 -4.09 -7.51 -6.31
CA LYS A 41 -5.19 -6.88 -7.03
C LYS A 41 -5.44 -5.46 -6.51
N ALA A 42 -5.46 -5.26 -5.20
CA ALA A 42 -5.62 -3.96 -4.57
C ALA A 42 -4.53 -2.97 -4.98
N VAL A 43 -3.26 -3.40 -4.99
CA VAL A 43 -2.13 -2.56 -5.42
C VAL A 43 -2.23 -2.21 -6.90
N ARG A 44 -2.54 -3.19 -7.77
CA ARG A 44 -2.72 -2.94 -9.21
C ARG A 44 -3.86 -1.96 -9.49
N GLU A 45 -4.96 -2.09 -8.77
CA GLU A 45 -6.09 -1.18 -8.90
C GLU A 45 -5.76 0.22 -8.37
N ALA A 46 -5.03 0.33 -7.27
CA ALA A 46 -4.53 1.63 -6.81
C ALA A 46 -3.69 2.34 -7.89
N PHE A 47 -2.79 1.59 -8.55
CA PHE A 47 -2.01 2.11 -9.67
C PHE A 47 -2.87 2.50 -10.88
N SER A 48 -3.94 1.76 -11.19
CA SER A 48 -4.84 2.09 -12.31
C SER A 48 -5.57 3.43 -12.10
N TYR A 49 -5.81 3.83 -10.84
CA TYR A 49 -6.32 5.16 -10.48
C TYR A 49 -5.25 6.26 -10.39
N GLY A 50 -3.98 5.95 -10.61
CA GLY A 50 -2.87 6.90 -10.52
C GLY A 50 -2.34 7.12 -9.09
N ILE A 51 -2.63 6.22 -8.14
CA ILE A 51 -1.96 6.24 -6.84
C ILE A 51 -0.49 5.86 -7.05
N ASN A 52 0.43 6.66 -6.52
CA ASN A 52 1.87 6.38 -6.58
C ASN A 52 2.55 6.39 -5.20
N LEU A 53 1.78 6.54 -4.12
CA LEU A 53 2.26 6.46 -2.74
C LEU A 53 1.78 5.16 -2.09
N ILE A 54 2.73 4.31 -1.70
CA ILE A 54 2.49 3.07 -0.94
C ILE A 54 3.07 3.25 0.45
N ASP A 55 2.22 3.15 1.48
CA ASP A 55 2.62 3.20 2.88
C ASP A 55 2.78 1.78 3.44
N ARG A 56 3.97 1.50 3.98
CA ARG A 56 4.34 0.21 4.59
C ARG A 56 5.24 0.45 5.80
N ALA A 57 5.09 -0.40 6.82
CA ALA A 57 5.94 -0.41 8.01
C ALA A 57 6.67 -1.76 8.17
N ARG A 58 7.87 -1.72 8.79
CA ARG A 58 8.68 -2.91 9.09
C ARG A 58 8.01 -3.83 10.11
N ASP A 59 7.28 -3.26 11.08
CA ASP A 59 6.66 -3.99 12.18
C ASP A 59 5.40 -4.77 11.77
N GLY A 60 5.08 -4.77 10.48
CA GLY A 60 4.10 -5.70 9.95
C GLY A 60 4.67 -7.13 9.90
N PRO A 61 3.83 -8.16 10.02
CA PRO A 61 4.20 -9.56 10.27
C PRO A 61 4.93 -10.31 9.15
N ASP A 62 5.06 -9.73 7.96
CA ASP A 62 6.13 -10.11 7.03
C ASP A 62 7.18 -8.99 7.01
N SER A 63 8.23 -9.17 7.82
CA SER A 63 9.35 -8.26 7.98
C SER A 63 10.50 -8.57 7.02
N ARG A 64 10.28 -9.38 5.98
CA ARG A 64 11.32 -9.87 5.04
C ARG A 64 11.59 -8.94 3.84
N CYS A 65 11.36 -7.63 4.00
CA CYS A 65 11.91 -6.62 3.10
C CYS A 65 13.16 -5.96 3.71
#